data_AF-A0A836Z2M2-F1
#
_entry.id   AF-A0A836Z2M2-F1
#
_cell.length_a   1.000
_cell.length_b   1.000
_cell.length_c   1.000
_cell.angle_alpha   90.00
_cell.angle_beta   90.00
_cell.angle_gamma   90.00
#
_symmetry.space_group_name_H-M   'P 1'
#
loop_
_entity.id
_entity.type
_entity.pdbx_description
1 polymer ?
#
loop_
_entity_poly.entity_id
_entity_poly.type
_entity_poly.pdbx_seq_one_letter_code
_entity_poly.pdbx_strand_id
1 'polypeptide(L)'
;MTHKYSANSYLLYLLSKREYSEAEIRHKLQLKEYNAQEIEQAIEQAKANKWQSDERFAISYVRYRSQQGYGPRRLKQELQLKGVKEWVISQAIDEAEVDFFELAERLFEKKRPSHWDIKAKQKMWRYMVSHGFYNDHFRHLLDLDYGDYDE
;
A
#
# COMPACT_ATOMS: atom_id res chain seq x y z
N MET A 1 18.13 8.72 29.81
CA MET A 1 18.43 7.36 29.34
C MET A 1 19.54 7.45 28.31
N THR A 2 20.52 6.54 28.32
CA THR A 2 21.64 6.57 27.37
C THR A 2 21.33 5.61 26.22
N HIS A 3 20.89 6.12 25.08
CA HIS A 3 20.64 5.29 23.90
C HIS A 3 21.99 4.82 23.31
N LYS A 4 22.07 3.55 22.89
CA LYS A 4 23.27 2.99 22.24
C LYS A 4 23.62 3.70 20.93
N TYR A 5 22.63 4.29 20.27
CA TYR A 5 22.76 5.01 19.01
C TYR A 5 22.01 6.33 19.10
N SER A 6 22.41 7.31 18.30
CA SER A 6 21.62 8.54 18.13
C SER A 6 20.31 8.25 17.37
N ALA A 7 19.31 9.13 17.51
CA ALA A 7 18.08 9.07 16.73
C ALA A 7 18.37 9.02 15.21
N ASN A 8 19.34 9.82 14.75
CA ASN A 8 19.82 9.82 13.36
C ASN A 8 20.40 8.48 12.92
N SER A 9 21.29 7.89 13.71
CA SER A 9 21.90 6.60 13.38
C SER A 9 20.85 5.49 13.28
N TYR A 10 19.85 5.50 14.17
CA TYR A 10 18.75 4.54 14.11
C TYR A 10 17.83 4.80 12.92
N LEU A 11 17.49 6.05 12.62
CA LEU A 11 16.70 6.44 11.45
C LEU A 11 17.38 5.98 10.16
N LEU A 12 18.68 6.23 10.00
CA LEU A 12 19.45 5.77 8.85
C LEU A 12 19.46 4.25 8.71
N TYR A 13 19.59 3.53 9.83
CA TYR A 13 19.46 2.07 9.86
C TYR A 13 18.07 1.58 9.42
N LEU A 14 17.00 2.33 9.70
CA LEU A 14 15.68 2.00 9.17
C LEU A 14 15.68 2.21 7.65
N LEU A 15 16.03 3.41 7.18
CA LEU A 15 16.03 3.76 5.76
C LEU A 15 16.95 2.88 4.90
N SER A 16 18.01 2.30 5.46
CA SER A 16 18.87 1.37 4.73
C SER A 16 18.18 0.04 4.38
N LYS A 17 17.03 -0.27 4.99
CA LYS A 17 16.29 -1.52 4.74
C LYS A 17 15.19 -1.36 3.71
N ARG A 18 14.49 -0.23 3.75
CA ARG A 18 13.41 0.15 2.84
C ARG A 18 13.06 1.62 3.02
N GLU A 19 12.27 2.16 2.11
CA GLU A 19 11.58 3.43 2.33
C GLU A 19 10.59 3.31 3.50
N TYR A 20 10.50 4.35 4.31
CA TYR A 20 9.54 4.48 5.41
C TYR A 20 8.81 5.83 5.32
N SER A 21 7.53 5.85 5.69
CA SER A 21 6.86 7.13 5.90
C SER A 21 7.46 7.83 7.11
N GLU A 22 7.35 9.16 7.15
CA GLU A 22 7.76 9.95 8.30
C GLU A 22 7.07 9.45 9.58
N ALA A 23 5.77 9.16 9.51
CA ALA A 23 5.00 8.68 10.66
C ALA A 23 5.50 7.31 11.15
N GLU A 24 5.88 6.40 10.25
CA GLU A 24 6.49 5.11 10.64
C GLU A 24 7.83 5.33 11.37
N ILE A 25 8.68 6.24 10.87
CA ILE A 25 9.97 6.57 11.50
C ILE A 25 9.75 7.19 12.87
N ARG A 26 8.88 8.20 12.96
CA ARG A 26 8.53 8.89 14.20
C ARG A 26 8.02 7.91 15.26
N HIS A 27 7.09 7.03 14.89
CA HIS A 27 6.56 6.00 15.78
C HIS A 27 7.66 5.04 16.25
N LYS A 28 8.56 4.60 15.36
CA LYS A 28 9.67 3.72 15.73
C LYS A 28 10.68 4.38 16.66
N LEU A 29 10.96 5.67 16.47
CA LEU A 29 11.83 6.43 17.38
C LEU A 29 11.16 6.62 18.76
N GLN A 30 9.86 6.91 18.80
CA GLN A 30 9.10 6.99 20.05
C GLN A 30 9.12 5.67 20.83
N LEU A 31 8.96 4.53 20.15
CA LEU A 31 9.08 3.19 20.75
C LEU A 31 10.50 2.89 21.29
N LYS A 32 11.51 3.65 20.86
CA LYS A 32 12.87 3.60 21.39
C LYS A 32 13.14 4.66 22.46
N GLU A 33 12.10 5.37 22.89
CA GLU A 33 12.11 6.35 23.98
C GLU A 33 13.03 7.56 23.73
N TYR A 34 13.34 7.87 22.47
CA TYR A 34 13.96 9.14 22.12
C TYR A 34 12.99 10.28 22.44
N ASN A 35 13.52 11.42 22.89
CA ASN A 35 12.67 12.55 23.23
C ASN A 35 12.16 13.28 21.97
N ALA A 36 11.10 14.07 22.12
CA ALA A 36 10.44 14.73 20.98
C ALA A 36 11.37 15.65 20.17
N GLN A 37 12.31 16.35 20.83
CA GLN A 37 13.25 17.24 20.17
C GLN A 37 14.28 16.48 19.32
N GLU A 38 14.82 15.37 19.86
CA GLU A 38 15.75 14.51 19.11
C GLU A 38 15.09 13.90 17.87
N ILE A 39 13.83 13.48 18.01
CA ILE A 39 13.05 12.91 16.91
C ILE A 39 12.83 13.95 15.81
N GLU A 40 12.41 15.16 16.18
CA GLU A 40 12.14 16.22 15.21
C GLU A 40 13.42 16.59 14.44
N GLN A 41 14.51 16.83 15.16
CA GLN A 41 15.81 17.16 14.54
C GLN A 41 16.28 16.07 13.58
N ALA A 42 16.12 14.79 13.95
CA ALA A 42 16.52 13.69 13.09
C ALA A 42 15.67 13.59 11.82
N ILE A 43 14.36 13.80 11.93
CA ILE A 43 13.44 13.78 10.79
C ILE A 43 13.70 14.98 9.87
N GLU A 44 13.85 16.19 10.41
CA GLU A 44 14.18 17.38 9.64
C GLU A 44 15.49 17.22 8.88
N GLN A 45 16.53 16.69 9.54
CA GLN A 45 17.80 16.40 8.89
C GLN A 45 17.64 15.35 7.78
N ALA A 46 16.89 14.28 8.02
CA ALA A 46 16.66 13.24 7.02
C ALA A 46 15.92 13.77 5.78
N LYS A 47 14.93 14.65 5.97
CA LYS A 47 14.22 15.32 4.88
C LYS A 47 15.11 16.29 4.11
N ALA A 48 15.89 17.11 4.82
CA ALA A 48 16.82 18.07 4.20
C ALA A 48 17.85 17.37 3.31
N ASN A 49 18.33 16.20 3.73
CA ASN A 49 19.24 15.36 2.95
C ASN A 49 18.53 14.45 1.92
N LYS A 50 17.20 14.56 1.78
CA LYS A 50 16.35 13.72 0.92
C LYS A 50 16.42 12.21 1.24
N TRP A 51 16.92 11.82 2.41
CA TRP A 51 16.96 10.43 2.86
C TRP A 51 15.55 9.90 3.14
N GLN A 52 14.68 10.73 3.73
CA GLN A 52 13.28 10.42 3.92
C GLN A 52 12.44 11.16 2.87
N SER A 53 11.47 10.46 2.27
CA SER A 53 10.49 11.04 1.36
C SER A 53 9.20 10.22 1.41
N ASP A 54 8.09 10.86 1.80
CA ASP A 54 6.77 10.21 1.79
C ASP A 54 6.30 9.88 0.36
N GLU A 55 6.72 10.64 -0.64
CA GLU A 55 6.45 10.38 -2.06
C GLU A 55 7.11 9.07 -2.51
N ARG A 56 8.44 8.93 -2.31
CA ARG A 56 9.15 7.69 -2.66
C ARG A 56 8.60 6.49 -1.88
N PHE A 57 8.31 6.70 -0.60
CA PHE A 57 7.66 5.68 0.21
C PHE A 57 6.31 5.25 -0.38
N ALA A 58 5.43 6.20 -0.71
CA ALA A 58 4.10 5.92 -1.22
C ALA A 58 4.14 5.19 -2.56
N ILE A 59 4.98 5.62 -3.51
CA ILE A 59 5.12 4.96 -4.83
C ILE A 59 5.63 3.52 -4.65
N SER A 60 6.68 3.33 -3.85
CA SER A 60 7.20 1.99 -3.56
C SER A 60 6.15 1.11 -2.88
N TYR A 61 5.33 1.69 -2.01
CA TYR A 61 4.27 0.97 -1.31
C TYR A 61 3.12 0.57 -2.25
N VAL A 62 2.68 1.47 -3.13
CA VAL A 62 1.68 1.17 -4.16
C VAL A 62 2.14 0.02 -5.03
N ARG A 63 3.37 0.06 -5.56
CA ARG A 63 3.92 -1.02 -6.38
C ARG A 63 3.95 -2.34 -5.63
N TYR A 64 4.49 -2.34 -4.41
CA TYR A 64 4.58 -3.54 -3.57
C TYR A 64 3.21 -4.16 -3.28
N ARG A 65 2.23 -3.35 -2.87
CA ARG A 65 0.90 -3.86 -2.50
C ARG A 65 0.07 -4.23 -3.72
N SER A 66 0.26 -3.56 -4.86
CA SER A 66 -0.38 -3.95 -6.12
C SER A 66 0.07 -5.33 -6.57
N GLN A 67 1.34 -5.68 -6.42
CA GLN A 67 1.84 -7.05 -6.67
C GLN A 67 1.18 -8.12 -5.78
N GLN A 68 0.63 -7.72 -4.63
CA GLN A 68 -0.14 -8.60 -3.73
C GLN A 68 -1.64 -8.65 -4.07
N GLY A 69 -2.07 -7.98 -5.15
CA GLY A 69 -3.46 -7.96 -5.60
C GLY A 69 -4.35 -6.97 -4.85
N TYR A 70 -3.80 -5.88 -4.32
CA TYR A 70 -4.61 -4.82 -3.69
C TYR A 70 -4.89 -3.67 -4.65
N GLY A 71 -6.16 -3.27 -4.70
CA GLY A 71 -6.66 -2.18 -5.51
C GLY A 71 -6.58 -0.81 -4.82
N PRO A 72 -6.85 0.27 -5.57
CA PRO A 72 -6.54 1.64 -5.17
C PRO A 72 -7.24 2.10 -3.88
N ARG A 73 -8.47 1.65 -3.61
CA ARG A 73 -9.18 2.03 -2.37
C ARG A 73 -8.44 1.54 -1.13
N ARG A 74 -7.93 0.32 -1.18
CA ARG A 74 -7.18 -0.29 -0.07
C ARG A 74 -5.84 0.41 0.09
N LEU A 75 -5.15 0.67 -1.02
CA LEU A 75 -3.86 1.38 -1.03
C LEU A 75 -3.99 2.76 -0.38
N LYS A 76 -5.01 3.53 -0.77
CA LYS A 76 -5.30 4.83 -0.18
C LYS A 76 -5.53 4.75 1.33
N GLN A 77 -6.38 3.83 1.79
CA GLN A 77 -6.64 3.64 3.22
C GLN A 77 -5.37 3.27 3.99
N GLU A 78 -4.59 2.33 3.48
CA GLU A 78 -3.36 1.88 4.13
C GLU A 78 -2.30 3.00 4.20
N LEU A 79 -2.16 3.80 3.14
CA LEU A 79 -1.25 4.93 3.12
C LEU A 79 -1.69 6.06 4.07
N GLN A 80 -2.99 6.34 4.16
CA GLN A 80 -3.54 7.29 5.14
C GLN A 80 -3.24 6.85 6.58
N LEU A 81 -3.42 5.56 6.90
CA LEU A 81 -3.07 4.99 8.21
C LEU A 81 -1.57 5.08 8.51
N LYS A 82 -0.73 5.15 7.46
CA LYS A 82 0.71 5.37 7.56
C LYS A 82 1.10 6.84 7.58
N GLY A 83 0.13 7.75 7.73
CA GLY A 83 0.35 9.19 7.88
C GLY A 83 0.71 9.92 6.59
N VAL A 84 0.57 9.27 5.42
CA VAL A 84 0.85 9.90 4.14
C VAL A 84 -0.28 10.86 3.78
N LYS A 85 0.07 12.07 3.34
CA LYS A 85 -0.90 13.10 2.96
C LYS A 85 -1.67 12.69 1.71
N GLU A 86 -2.95 13.04 1.65
CA GLU A 86 -3.86 12.66 0.55
C GLU A 86 -3.31 13.00 -0.84
N TRP A 87 -2.75 14.21 -1.03
CA TRP A 87 -2.20 14.62 -2.32
C TRP A 87 -0.98 13.78 -2.74
N VAL A 88 -0.14 13.33 -1.79
CA VAL A 88 0.97 12.41 -2.05
C VAL A 88 0.45 11.04 -2.45
N ILE A 89 -0.65 10.59 -1.82
CA ILE A 89 -1.28 9.31 -2.17
C ILE A 89 -1.81 9.35 -3.60
N SER A 90 -2.53 10.41 -3.97
CA SER A 90 -3.03 10.57 -5.35
C SER A 90 -1.89 10.55 -6.35
N GLN A 91 -0.86 11.35 -6.13
CA GLN A 91 0.32 11.39 -6.99
C GLN A 91 1.01 10.01 -7.08
N ALA A 92 1.17 9.31 -5.96
CA ALA A 92 1.82 8.00 -5.94
C ALA A 92 1.01 6.91 -6.65
N ILE A 93 -0.32 6.98 -6.63
CA ILE A 93 -1.18 6.05 -7.39
C ILE A 93 -0.99 6.27 -8.89
N ASP A 94 -0.92 7.53 -9.32
CA ASP A 94 -0.72 7.88 -10.73
C ASP A 94 0.70 7.52 -11.21
N GLU A 95 1.73 7.90 -10.45
CA GLU A 95 3.14 7.65 -10.78
C GLU A 95 3.59 6.18 -10.66
N ALA A 96 2.83 5.36 -9.94
CA ALA A 96 3.16 3.94 -9.85
C ALA A 96 2.90 3.20 -11.17
N GLU A 97 2.14 3.80 -12.10
CA GLU A 97 1.81 3.26 -13.42
C GLU A 97 1.19 1.84 -13.34
N VAL A 98 0.36 1.61 -12.33
CA VAL A 98 -0.32 0.33 -12.14
C VAL A 98 -1.61 0.32 -12.94
N ASP A 99 -1.72 -0.61 -13.88
CA ASP A 99 -3.00 -0.93 -14.51
C ASP A 99 -3.87 -1.73 -13.53
N PHE A 100 -4.80 -1.05 -12.87
CA PHE A 100 -5.71 -1.68 -11.92
C PHE A 100 -6.82 -2.50 -12.57
N PHE A 101 -7.12 -2.30 -13.86
CA PHE A 101 -8.05 -3.15 -14.60
C PHE A 101 -7.38 -4.50 -14.88
N GLU A 102 -6.17 -4.50 -15.45
CA GLU A 102 -5.40 -5.72 -15.72
C GLU A 102 -5.09 -6.47 -14.42
N LEU A 103 -4.76 -5.76 -13.34
CA LEU A 103 -4.55 -6.39 -12.04
C LEU A 103 -5.83 -7.03 -11.49
N ALA A 104 -6.98 -6.35 -11.64
CA ALA A 104 -8.25 -6.88 -11.19
C ALA A 104 -8.63 -8.16 -11.94
N GLU A 105 -8.47 -8.17 -13.27
CA GLU A 105 -8.75 -9.30 -14.14
C GLU A 105 -7.90 -10.52 -13.76
N ARG A 106 -6.57 -10.37 -13.67
CA ARG A 106 -5.67 -11.46 -13.26
C ARG A 106 -6.01 -12.03 -11.88
N LEU A 107 -6.36 -11.16 -10.93
CA LEU A 107 -6.75 -11.60 -9.60
C LEU A 107 -8.10 -12.33 -9.62
N PHE A 108 -9.04 -11.83 -10.41
CA PHE A 108 -10.36 -12.41 -10.58
C PHE A 108 -10.26 -13.81 -11.17
N GLU A 109 -9.58 -13.98 -12.30
CA GLU A 109 -9.39 -15.28 -12.97
C GLU A 109 -8.74 -16.30 -12.03
N LYS A 110 -7.69 -15.90 -11.31
CA LYS A 110 -6.98 -16.77 -10.36
C LYS A 110 -7.86 -17.25 -9.19
N LYS A 111 -8.91 -16.51 -8.84
CA LYS A 111 -9.72 -16.74 -7.64
C LYS A 111 -11.16 -17.18 -7.93
N ARG A 112 -11.62 -16.99 -9.17
CA ARG A 112 -12.93 -17.41 -9.62
C ARG A 112 -13.08 -18.93 -9.42
N PRO A 113 -14.15 -19.39 -8.74
CA PRO A 113 -14.45 -20.82 -8.68
C PRO A 113 -14.91 -21.32 -10.05
N SER A 114 -14.69 -22.62 -10.33
CA SER A 114 -15.14 -23.24 -11.58
C SER A 114 -16.66 -23.15 -11.74
N HIS A 115 -17.42 -23.50 -10.69
CA HIS A 115 -18.87 -23.37 -10.70
C HIS A 115 -19.30 -21.90 -10.53
N TRP A 116 -20.00 -21.35 -11.53
CA TRP A 116 -20.29 -19.93 -11.65
C TRP A 116 -21.76 -19.54 -11.42
N ASP A 117 -22.27 -19.83 -10.23
CA ASP A 117 -23.64 -19.46 -9.82
C ASP A 117 -23.75 -18.05 -9.20
N ILE A 118 -24.97 -17.64 -8.86
CA ILE A 118 -25.24 -16.35 -8.20
C ILE A 118 -24.45 -16.20 -6.89
N LYS A 119 -24.27 -17.29 -6.13
CA LYS A 119 -23.52 -17.26 -4.87
C LYS A 119 -22.03 -17.03 -5.11
N ALA A 120 -21.45 -17.68 -6.13
CA ALA A 120 -20.08 -17.48 -6.57
C ALA A 120 -19.85 -16.03 -7.00
N LYS A 121 -20.75 -15.46 -7.82
CA LYS A 121 -20.70 -14.03 -8.22
C LYS A 121 -20.69 -13.10 -6.99
N GLN A 122 -21.58 -13.31 -6.03
CA GLN A 122 -21.64 -12.51 -4.80
C GLN A 122 -20.38 -12.65 -3.93
N LYS A 123 -19.82 -13.86 -3.83
CA LYS A 123 -18.55 -14.11 -3.12
C LYS A 123 -17.40 -13.39 -3.80
N MET A 124 -17.31 -13.49 -5.12
CA MET A 124 -16.28 -12.86 -5.93
C MET A 124 -16.35 -11.33 -5.84
N TRP A 125 -17.56 -10.77 -5.90
CA TRP A 125 -17.77 -9.33 -5.70
C TRP A 125 -17.25 -8.85 -4.34
N ARG A 126 -17.61 -9.54 -3.25
CA ARG A 126 -17.11 -9.19 -1.89
C ARG A 126 -15.60 -9.31 -1.81
N TYR A 127 -15.02 -10.34 -2.42
CA TYR A 127 -13.58 -10.54 -2.47
C TYR A 127 -12.88 -9.35 -3.15
N MET A 128 -13.32 -8.95 -4.35
CA MET A 128 -12.71 -7.81 -5.07
C MET A 128 -12.86 -6.49 -4.32
N VAL A 129 -14.05 -6.21 -3.76
CA VAL A 129 -14.27 -5.00 -2.96
C VAL A 129 -13.38 -4.98 -1.71
N SER A 130 -13.24 -6.11 -1.01
CA SER A 130 -12.37 -6.20 0.17
C SER A 130 -10.88 -6.04 -0.15
N HIS A 131 -10.47 -6.39 -1.37
CA HIS A 131 -9.13 -6.10 -1.89
C HIS A 131 -8.96 -4.65 -2.37
N GLY A 132 -10.04 -3.86 -2.37
CA GLY A 132 -10.00 -2.43 -2.64
C GLY A 132 -10.17 -2.04 -4.10
N PHE A 133 -10.67 -2.94 -4.95
CA PHE A 133 -11.02 -2.58 -6.33
C PHE A 133 -12.34 -1.79 -6.35
N TYR A 134 -12.43 -0.83 -7.26
CA TYR A 134 -13.68 -0.19 -7.62
C TYR A 134 -14.53 -1.15 -8.47
N ASN A 135 -15.84 -0.89 -8.55
CA ASN A 135 -16.78 -1.80 -9.21
C ASN A 135 -16.47 -1.91 -10.71
N ASP A 136 -16.22 -0.78 -11.36
CA ASP A 136 -15.82 -0.64 -12.76
C ASP A 136 -14.64 -1.56 -13.15
N HIS A 137 -13.65 -1.74 -12.27
CA HIS A 137 -12.48 -2.58 -12.54
C HIS A 137 -12.82 -4.05 -12.83
N PHE A 138 -13.92 -4.60 -12.30
CA PHE A 138 -14.20 -6.04 -12.39
C PHE A 138 -15.67 -6.39 -12.64
N ARG A 139 -16.59 -5.42 -12.68
CA ARG A 139 -18.02 -5.69 -12.83
C ARG A 139 -18.33 -6.48 -14.08
N HIS A 140 -17.74 -6.08 -15.21
CA HIS A 140 -17.95 -6.73 -16.51
C HIS A 140 -17.59 -8.23 -16.45
N LEU A 141 -16.57 -8.60 -15.67
CA LEU A 141 -16.16 -9.99 -15.45
C LEU A 141 -17.20 -10.81 -14.68
N LEU A 142 -18.08 -10.19 -13.88
CA LEU A 142 -19.15 -10.88 -13.18
C LEU A 142 -20.30 -11.30 -14.10
N ASP A 143 -20.51 -10.52 -15.16
CA ASP A 143 -21.62 -10.69 -16.09
C ASP A 143 -21.29 -11.70 -17.20
N LEU A 144 -20.00 -12.05 -17.37
CA LEU A 144 -19.57 -13.13 -18.26
C LEU A 144 -20.19 -14.47 -17.84
N ASP A 145 -20.63 -15.21 -18.85
CA ASP A 145 -21.02 -16.61 -18.71
C ASP A 145 -19.78 -17.46 -18.91
N TYR A 146 -19.29 -18.02 -17.79
CA TYR A 146 -18.19 -18.97 -17.81
C TYR A 146 -18.72 -20.40 -17.80
N GLY A 147 -19.85 -20.64 -18.48
CA GLY A 147 -20.48 -21.95 -18.62
C GLY A 147 -19.47 -23.06 -18.84
N ASP A 148 -19.78 -24.25 -18.32
CA ASP A 148 -18.87 -25.38 -18.08
C ASP A 148 -17.97 -25.72 -19.29
N TYR A 149 -16.86 -24.99 -19.45
CA TYR A 149 -15.70 -25.45 -20.17
C TYR A 149 -14.82 -26.15 -19.14
N ASP A 150 -15.16 -27.41 -18.89
CA ASP A 150 -14.27 -28.51 -18.50
C ASP A 150 -15.12 -29.79 -18.42
N GLU A 151 -15.05 -30.61 -19.48
CA GLU A 151 -15.07 -32.08 -19.37
C GLU A 151 -13.79 -32.54 -18.66
#